data_AF-B9XRU6-F1
#
_entry.id   AF-B9XRU6-F1
#
_cell.length_a   1.000
_cell.length_b   1.000
_cell.length_c   1.000
_cell.angle_alpha   90.00
_cell.angle_beta   90.00
_cell.angle_gamma   90.00
#
_symmetry.space_group_name_H-M   'P 1'
#
loop_
_entity.id
_entity.type
_entity.pdbx_description
1 polymer ?
#
loop_
_entity_poly.entity_id
_entity_poly.type
_entity_poly.pdbx_seq_one_letter_code
_entity_poly.pdbx_strand_id
1 'polypeptide(L)'
;MRHLKACARDIFWKFLFLPFLFLAVGCHSFDHEWQEAVKQPEPVRDIQGAWQGTWKSESTGHTDKLRCLISKEGEGKYNARFKANYHSVMSFSINIPLSVQQVGGEYQFTGDADLGWLAGGNYHYEGHAIGSNYFSSYASKYDHGTFQMERP
;
A
#
# COMPACT_ATOMS: atom_id res chain seq x y z
N MET A 1 -35.59 -70.18 -0.14
CA MET A 1 -34.20 -70.60 0.12
C MET A 1 -33.27 -69.63 -0.56
N ARG A 2 -32.48 -68.91 0.24
CA ARG A 2 -31.55 -67.85 -0.19
C ARG A 2 -30.18 -68.46 -0.54
N HIS A 3 -29.39 -67.63 -1.23
CA HIS A 3 -27.96 -67.71 -1.49
C HIS A 3 -27.55 -68.31 -2.83
N LEU A 4 -27.24 -67.41 -3.78
CA LEU A 4 -25.97 -67.45 -4.50
C LEU A 4 -25.70 -66.13 -5.23
N LYS A 5 -24.43 -65.72 -5.14
CA LYS A 5 -23.64 -64.86 -6.04
C LYS A 5 -23.57 -63.35 -5.79
N ALA A 6 -22.38 -63.00 -5.30
CA ALA A 6 -21.47 -61.98 -5.83
C ALA A 6 -21.89 -60.51 -5.76
N CYS A 7 -21.13 -59.74 -4.97
CA CYS A 7 -20.84 -58.36 -5.33
C CYS A 7 -19.32 -58.22 -5.36
N ALA A 8 -18.80 -58.20 -6.59
CA ALA A 8 -17.42 -57.88 -6.88
C ALA A 8 -17.17 -56.40 -6.57
N ARG A 9 -15.95 -56.16 -6.07
CA ARG A 9 -15.32 -54.86 -5.89
C ARG A 9 -15.46 -53.99 -7.13
N ASP A 10 -16.09 -52.86 -6.95
CA ASP A 10 -16.21 -51.73 -7.86
C ASP A 10 -16.72 -50.60 -6.94
N ILE A 11 -16.15 -49.40 -6.83
CA ILE A 11 -15.83 -48.48 -7.91
C ILE A 11 -15.26 -47.19 -7.25
N PHE A 12 -14.24 -46.62 -7.89
CA PHE A 12 -13.96 -45.17 -7.94
C PHE A 12 -13.31 -44.47 -6.74
N TRP A 13 -12.01 -44.67 -6.69
CA TRP A 13 -10.96 -43.64 -6.76
C TRP A 13 -11.39 -42.27 -7.35
N LYS A 14 -12.07 -41.40 -6.58
CA LYS A 14 -12.19 -39.96 -6.86
C LYS A 14 -12.39 -39.15 -5.58
N PHE A 15 -11.34 -39.04 -4.77
CA PHE A 15 -11.15 -37.85 -3.93
C PHE A 15 -9.91 -37.12 -4.42
N LEU A 16 -10.03 -36.59 -5.63
CA LEU A 16 -9.07 -35.66 -6.20
C LEU A 16 -9.27 -34.32 -5.48
N PHE A 17 -8.27 -33.97 -4.66
CA PHE A 17 -7.83 -32.62 -4.33
C PHE A 17 -8.74 -31.48 -4.82
N LEU A 18 -9.46 -30.84 -3.88
CA LEU A 18 -9.94 -29.47 -4.07
C LEU A 18 -9.29 -28.53 -3.04
N PRO A 19 -7.97 -28.23 -3.13
CA PRO A 19 -7.46 -27.04 -2.50
C PRO A 19 -7.66 -25.85 -3.46
N PHE A 20 -7.68 -24.65 -2.89
CA PHE A 20 -7.48 -23.40 -3.60
C PHE A 20 -8.69 -22.77 -4.31
N LEU A 21 -9.72 -22.47 -3.52
CA LEU A 21 -10.59 -21.35 -3.82
C LEU A 21 -10.60 -20.46 -2.58
N PHE A 22 -9.81 -19.38 -2.57
CA PHE A 22 -9.94 -18.15 -1.78
C PHE A 22 -8.60 -17.39 -1.74
N LEU A 23 -8.11 -16.90 -2.88
CA LEU A 23 -7.07 -15.87 -2.95
C LEU A 23 -7.32 -14.96 -4.16
N ALA A 24 -8.36 -14.13 -4.11
CA ALA A 24 -8.57 -13.09 -5.13
C ALA A 24 -9.44 -11.92 -4.66
N VAL A 25 -9.51 -11.62 -3.35
CA VAL A 25 -10.17 -10.40 -2.86
C VAL A 25 -9.09 -9.47 -2.33
N GLY A 26 -8.50 -8.68 -3.23
CA GLY A 26 -7.41 -7.77 -2.87
C GLY A 26 -6.81 -6.95 -4.02
N CYS A 27 -7.10 -7.29 -5.28
CA CYS A 27 -6.69 -6.50 -6.44
C CYS A 27 -7.74 -5.44 -6.86
N HIS A 28 -8.51 -4.90 -5.91
CA HIS A 28 -9.35 -3.72 -6.20
C HIS A 28 -8.39 -2.55 -6.41
N SER A 29 -8.28 -2.09 -7.65
CA SER A 29 -7.08 -1.43 -8.15
C SER A 29 -6.83 -0.08 -7.48
N PHE A 30 -5.59 0.17 -7.04
CA PHE A 30 -5.14 1.50 -6.58
C PHE A 30 -5.65 2.63 -7.49
N ASP A 31 -5.65 2.41 -8.81
CA ASP A 31 -6.08 3.44 -9.76
C ASP A 31 -7.58 3.74 -9.67
N HIS A 32 -8.44 2.77 -9.36
CA HIS A 32 -9.87 3.01 -9.14
C HIS A 32 -10.08 3.89 -7.91
N GLU A 33 -9.51 3.48 -6.77
CA GLU A 33 -9.63 4.22 -5.51
C GLU A 33 -8.99 5.61 -5.60
N TRP A 34 -7.91 5.73 -6.39
CA TRP A 34 -7.31 7.00 -6.76
C TRP A 34 -8.30 7.91 -7.48
N GLN A 35 -8.99 7.41 -8.50
CA GLN A 35 -9.97 8.19 -9.25
C GLN A 35 -11.16 8.61 -8.38
N GLU A 36 -11.60 7.76 -7.45
CA GLU A 36 -12.67 8.10 -6.50
C GLU A 36 -12.23 9.21 -5.54
N ALA A 37 -11.05 9.07 -4.93
CA ALA A 37 -10.51 10.05 -3.99
C ALA A 37 -10.22 11.41 -4.65
N VAL A 38 -9.85 11.44 -5.94
CA VAL A 38 -9.69 12.68 -6.70
C VAL A 38 -11.05 13.34 -6.99
N LYS A 39 -12.08 12.55 -7.34
CA LYS A 39 -13.42 13.08 -7.64
C LYS A 39 -14.15 13.59 -6.41
N GLN A 40 -13.87 13.00 -5.25
CA GLN A 40 -14.48 13.33 -3.97
C GLN A 40 -13.38 13.63 -2.96
N PRO A 41 -12.76 14.83 -3.04
CA PRO A 41 -11.64 15.16 -2.16
C PRO A 41 -12.11 15.25 -0.71
N GLU A 42 -11.31 14.67 0.18
CA GLU A 42 -11.50 14.82 1.62
C GLU A 42 -11.34 16.29 2.04
N PRO A 43 -11.99 16.71 3.14
CA PRO A 43 -11.81 18.05 3.67
C PRO A 43 -10.34 18.37 3.93
N VAL A 44 -9.93 19.61 3.65
CA VAL A 44 -8.56 20.15 3.88
C VAL A 44 -8.06 19.96 5.32
N ARG A 45 -8.98 19.72 6.26
CA ARG A 45 -8.73 19.47 7.68
C ARG A 45 -8.54 17.99 8.04
N ASP A 46 -8.36 17.10 7.07
CA ASP A 46 -8.02 15.68 7.24
C ASP A 46 -6.78 15.37 6.39
N ILE A 47 -5.97 14.39 6.82
CA ILE A 47 -4.83 13.86 6.08
C ILE A 47 -5.24 12.75 5.09
N GLN A 48 -6.43 12.15 5.26
CA GLN A 48 -6.94 11.08 4.39
C GLN A 48 -7.12 11.51 2.93
N GLY A 49 -7.20 10.53 2.03
CA GLY A 49 -7.49 10.74 0.61
C GLY A 49 -6.24 10.79 -0.27
N ALA A 50 -6.39 11.38 -1.46
CA ALA A 50 -5.37 11.40 -2.49
C ALA A 50 -4.33 12.51 -2.28
N TRP A 51 -3.10 12.18 -2.64
CA TRP A 51 -1.93 13.06 -2.69
C TRP A 51 -1.07 12.72 -3.91
N GLN A 52 -0.56 13.72 -4.62
CA GLN A 52 0.37 13.52 -5.74
C GLN A 52 1.55 14.47 -5.67
N GLY A 53 2.69 14.03 -6.20
CA GLY A 53 3.86 14.89 -6.34
C GLY A 53 5.08 14.11 -6.75
N THR A 54 6.18 14.33 -6.05
CA THR A 54 7.50 13.83 -6.41
C THR A 54 8.11 12.98 -5.30
N TRP A 55 8.79 11.92 -5.74
CA TRP A 55 9.74 11.15 -4.95
C TRP A 55 11.14 11.53 -5.43
N LYS A 56 11.96 12.07 -4.51
CA LYS A 56 13.37 12.34 -4.74
C LYS A 56 14.23 11.39 -3.91
N SER A 57 15.23 10.78 -4.52
CA SER A 57 16.35 10.12 -3.81
C SER A 57 17.58 11.01 -3.88
N GLU A 58 18.17 11.27 -2.73
CA GLU A 58 19.45 11.98 -2.65
C GLU A 58 20.63 11.03 -2.92
N SER A 59 20.47 9.72 -2.68
CA SER A 59 21.51 8.73 -2.98
C SER A 59 21.72 8.51 -4.48
N THR A 60 20.63 8.48 -5.28
CA THR A 60 20.73 8.25 -6.73
C THR A 60 20.43 9.50 -7.56
N GLY A 61 19.90 10.56 -6.95
CA GLY A 61 19.51 11.80 -7.62
C GLY A 61 18.24 11.69 -8.48
N HIS A 62 17.53 10.56 -8.46
CA HIS A 62 16.30 10.44 -9.25
C HIS A 62 15.19 11.32 -8.68
N THR A 63 14.30 11.78 -9.55
CA THR A 63 13.11 12.55 -9.18
C THR A 63 11.93 12.07 -10.03
N ASP A 64 11.09 11.24 -9.43
CA ASP A 64 10.02 10.51 -10.12
C ASP A 64 8.64 10.90 -9.59
N LYS A 65 7.60 10.60 -10.37
CA LYS A 65 6.22 10.86 -9.97
C LYS A 65 5.78 9.90 -8.87
N LEU A 66 5.07 10.45 -7.90
CA LEU A 66 4.54 9.72 -6.75
C LEU A 66 3.05 10.03 -6.58
N ARG A 67 2.26 8.98 -6.35
CA ARG A 67 0.87 9.08 -5.90
C ARG A 67 0.73 8.37 -4.56
N CYS A 68 -0.14 8.88 -3.69
CA CYS A 68 -0.42 8.29 -2.39
C CYS A 68 -1.92 8.35 -2.06
N LEU A 69 -2.43 7.27 -1.46
CA LEU A 69 -3.75 7.22 -0.84
C LEU A 69 -3.58 6.94 0.65
N ILE A 70 -4.06 7.87 1.48
CA ILE A 70 -4.04 7.74 2.93
C ILE A 70 -5.42 7.35 3.42
N SER A 71 -5.52 6.25 4.18
CA SER A 71 -6.75 5.77 4.81
C SER A 71 -6.55 5.60 6.30
N LYS A 72 -7.55 5.98 7.11
CA LYS A 72 -7.53 5.77 8.56
C LYS A 72 -7.82 4.31 8.91
N GLU A 73 -7.01 3.74 9.81
CA GLU A 73 -7.17 2.36 10.32
C GLU A 73 -7.59 2.34 11.80
N GLY A 74 -7.39 3.45 12.51
CA GLY A 74 -7.76 3.59 13.91
C GLY A 74 -7.42 4.98 14.45
N GLU A 75 -7.56 5.17 15.75
CA GLU A 75 -7.11 6.40 16.41
C GLU A 75 -5.59 6.54 16.27
N GLY A 76 -5.15 7.65 15.66
CA GLY A 76 -3.74 7.91 15.38
C GLY A 76 -3.06 6.91 14.44
N LYS A 77 -3.82 6.02 13.79
CA LYS A 77 -3.28 4.97 12.92
C LYS A 77 -3.86 5.10 11.52
N TYR A 78 -2.96 5.16 10.54
CA TYR A 78 -3.28 5.33 9.14
C TYR A 78 -2.43 4.39 8.31
N ASN A 79 -2.84 4.16 7.07
CA ASN A 79 -2.05 3.47 6.07
C ASN A 79 -1.90 4.37 4.86
N ALA A 80 -0.66 4.61 4.47
CA ALA A 80 -0.30 5.34 3.27
C ALA A 80 0.13 4.36 2.19
N ARG A 81 -0.70 4.24 1.15
CA ARG A 81 -0.42 3.39 0.00
C ARG A 81 0.18 4.25 -1.10
N PHE A 82 1.44 4.04 -1.41
CA PHE A 82 2.15 4.78 -2.45
C PHE A 82 2.18 3.98 -3.75
N LYS A 83 2.10 4.71 -4.87
CA LYS A 83 2.37 4.20 -6.21
C LYS A 83 3.35 5.12 -6.90
N ALA A 84 4.55 4.61 -7.15
CA ALA A 84 5.65 5.34 -7.77
C ALA A 84 5.94 4.81 -9.17
N ASN A 85 6.49 5.67 -10.04
CA ASN A 85 7.01 5.27 -11.35
C ASN A 85 8.51 5.57 -11.41
N TYR A 86 9.35 4.58 -11.12
CA TYR A 86 10.79 4.72 -11.14
C TYR A 86 11.32 4.82 -12.58
N HIS A 87 12.02 5.91 -12.88
CA HIS A 87 12.52 6.26 -14.21
C HIS A 87 11.48 6.08 -15.33
N SER A 88 10.19 6.20 -15.00
CA SER A 88 9.06 5.95 -15.90
C SER A 88 8.99 4.56 -16.56
N VAL A 89 9.79 3.58 -16.11
CA VAL A 89 9.84 2.22 -16.70
C VAL A 89 9.34 1.14 -15.75
N MET A 90 9.41 1.36 -14.44
CA MET A 90 8.96 0.40 -13.44
C MET A 90 7.99 1.09 -12.48
N SER A 91 6.86 0.45 -12.20
CA SER A 91 5.93 0.92 -11.19
C SER A 91 6.09 0.13 -9.90
N PHE A 92 6.21 0.83 -8.79
CA PHE A 92 6.27 0.24 -7.45
C PHE A 92 5.01 0.61 -6.66
N SER A 93 4.58 -0.28 -5.79
CA SER A 93 3.53 -0.01 -4.83
C SER A 93 3.95 -0.47 -3.45
N ILE A 94 3.89 0.43 -2.48
CA ILE A 94 4.30 0.18 -1.10
C ILE A 94 3.20 0.67 -0.16
N ASN A 95 2.97 -0.08 0.91
CA ASN A 95 2.04 0.29 1.96
C ASN A 95 2.85 0.61 3.21
N ILE A 96 2.62 1.78 3.79
CA ILE A 96 3.35 2.26 4.96
C ILE A 96 2.34 2.52 6.07
N PRO A 97 2.35 1.72 7.14
CA PRO A 97 1.63 2.04 8.36
C PRO A 97 2.18 3.34 8.95
N LEU A 98 1.30 4.28 9.25
CA LEU A 98 1.63 5.57 9.84
C LEU A 98 1.04 5.71 11.24
N SER A 99 1.87 6.17 12.16
CA SER A 99 1.44 6.73 13.45
C SER A 99 1.31 8.25 13.29
N VAL A 100 0.12 8.79 13.51
CA VAL A 100 -0.22 10.18 13.20
C VAL A 100 -0.73 10.90 14.45
N GLN A 101 -0.24 12.12 14.67
CA GLN A 101 -0.69 13.02 15.73
C GLN A 101 -1.06 14.38 15.14
N GLN A 102 -2.12 14.99 15.65
CA GLN A 102 -2.50 16.33 15.26
C GLN A 102 -1.90 17.35 16.24
N VAL A 103 -1.04 18.24 15.76
CA VAL A 103 -0.32 19.23 16.57
C VAL A 103 -0.42 20.58 15.87
N GLY A 104 -0.99 21.59 16.53
CA GLY A 104 -1.07 22.95 15.97
C GLY A 104 -1.89 23.07 14.68
N GLY A 105 -2.79 22.12 14.39
CA GLY A 105 -3.55 22.08 13.13
C GLY A 105 -2.86 21.32 12.00
N GLU A 106 -1.65 20.80 12.24
CA GLU A 106 -0.90 19.95 11.32
C GLU A 106 -1.03 18.48 11.71
N TYR A 107 -0.89 17.60 10.75
CA TYR A 107 -0.76 16.16 10.97
C TYR A 107 0.72 15.79 10.90
N GLN A 108 1.34 15.50 12.04
CA GLN A 108 2.69 14.96 12.10
C GLN A 108 2.62 13.44 12.11
N PHE A 109 3.51 12.77 11.39
CA PHE A 109 3.48 11.32 11.28
C PHE A 109 4.86 10.69 11.20
N THR A 110 4.92 9.44 11.64
CA THR A 110 6.06 8.54 11.43
C THR A 110 5.58 7.20 10.87
N GLY A 111 6.46 6.48 10.18
CA GLY A 111 6.15 5.14 9.69
C GLY A 111 7.41 4.32 9.45
N ASP A 112 7.24 3.00 9.43
CA ASP A 112 8.32 2.06 9.15
C ASP A 112 7.80 0.98 8.20
N ALA A 113 8.61 0.64 7.19
CA ALA A 113 8.30 -0.44 6.26
C ALA A 113 9.57 -1.19 5.86
N ASP A 114 9.55 -2.52 5.97
CA ASP A 114 10.57 -3.38 5.37
C ASP A 114 10.19 -3.68 3.92
N LEU A 115 10.93 -3.12 2.98
CA LEU A 115 10.73 -3.32 1.54
C LEU A 115 11.44 -4.59 1.02
N GLY A 116 12.09 -5.33 1.91
CA GLY A 116 12.89 -6.50 1.60
C GLY A 116 14.32 -6.13 1.24
N TRP A 117 15.22 -7.09 1.42
CA TRP A 117 16.66 -6.91 1.25
C TRP A 117 17.08 -6.44 -0.15
N LEU A 118 16.31 -6.79 -1.20
CA LEU A 118 16.55 -6.36 -2.59
C LEU A 118 16.20 -4.89 -2.83
N ALA A 119 15.32 -4.31 -2.01
CA ALA A 119 14.82 -2.94 -2.16
C ALA A 119 15.28 -2.03 -1.01
N GLY A 120 16.37 -2.38 -0.32
CA GLY A 120 17.00 -1.54 0.70
C GLY A 120 16.62 -1.87 2.15
N GLY A 121 15.80 -2.90 2.38
CA GLY A 121 15.42 -3.36 3.73
C GLY A 121 14.44 -2.41 4.42
N ASN A 122 14.69 -2.12 5.70
CA ASN A 122 13.85 -1.25 6.51
C ASN A 122 14.04 0.22 6.16
N TYR A 123 12.93 0.88 5.85
CA TYR A 123 12.82 2.32 5.68
C TYR A 123 12.06 2.92 6.86
N HIS A 124 12.58 4.01 7.38
CA HIS A 124 11.91 4.90 8.31
C HIS A 124 11.40 6.14 7.56
N TYR A 125 10.23 6.63 7.95
CA TYR A 125 9.56 7.78 7.38
C TYR A 125 9.14 8.74 8.50
N GLU A 126 9.35 10.03 8.27
CA GLU A 126 8.86 11.10 9.15
C GLU A 126 8.36 12.25 8.29
N GLY A 127 7.26 12.88 8.70
CA GLY A 127 6.69 13.95 7.89
C GLY A 127 5.53 14.66 8.53
N HIS A 128 4.97 15.57 7.76
CA HIS A 128 3.79 16.32 8.14
C HIS A 128 2.91 16.64 6.95
N ALA A 129 1.63 16.87 7.23
CA ALA A 129 0.67 17.39 6.26
C ALA A 129 -0.12 18.54 6.88
N ILE A 130 -0.26 19.63 6.12
CA ILE A 130 -1.07 20.79 6.48
C ILE A 130 -1.84 21.28 5.26
N GLY A 131 -3.15 21.29 5.41
CA GLY A 131 -4.06 21.71 4.35
C GLY A 131 -3.89 20.90 3.08
N SER A 132 -3.37 21.56 2.03
CA SER A 132 -3.13 20.94 0.72
C SER A 132 -1.70 20.42 0.52
N ASN A 133 -0.84 20.50 1.53
CA ASN A 133 0.59 20.16 1.41
C ASN A 133 0.92 18.93 2.24
N TYR A 134 1.75 18.06 1.67
CA TYR A 134 2.31 16.89 2.31
C TYR A 134 3.82 16.87 2.07
N PHE A 135 4.58 16.72 3.15
CA PHE A 135 6.02 16.54 3.11
C PHE A 135 6.43 15.35 3.97
N SER A 136 7.36 14.53 3.47
CA SER A 136 7.96 13.45 4.24
C SER A 136 9.41 13.26 3.85
N SER A 137 10.27 12.92 4.81
CA SER A 137 11.58 12.34 4.55
C SER A 137 11.50 10.82 4.71
N TYR A 138 12.38 10.11 4.02
CA TYR A 138 12.61 8.70 4.26
C TYR A 138 14.10 8.41 4.36
N ALA A 139 14.44 7.37 5.12
CA ALA A 139 15.81 6.88 5.22
C ALA A 139 15.83 5.37 5.44
N SER A 140 16.78 4.71 4.79
CA SER A 140 17.20 3.33 5.04
C SER A 140 18.72 3.29 5.13
N LYS A 141 19.28 2.08 5.27
CA LYS A 141 20.73 1.89 5.19
C LYS A 141 21.31 2.29 3.82
N TYR A 142 20.52 2.21 2.75
CA TYR A 142 21.01 2.32 1.38
C TYR A 142 20.50 3.56 0.63
N ASP A 143 19.40 4.16 1.08
CA ASP A 143 18.78 5.29 0.40
C ASP A 143 18.18 6.28 1.40
N HIS A 144 18.05 7.53 0.98
CA HIS A 144 17.34 8.56 1.71
C HIS A 144 16.87 9.64 0.74
N GLY A 145 15.83 10.36 1.14
CA GLY A 145 15.32 11.46 0.35
C GLY A 145 13.98 11.96 0.85
N THR A 146 13.18 12.52 -0.06
CA THR A 146 11.95 13.22 0.30
C THR A 146 10.80 12.88 -0.63
N PHE A 147 9.59 12.92 -0.07
CA PHE A 147 8.33 13.03 -0.78
C PHE A 147 7.78 14.44 -0.62
N GLN A 148 7.50 15.11 -1.73
CA GLN A 148 6.86 16.43 -1.74
C GLN A 148 5.59 16.31 -2.58
N MET A 149 4.43 16.47 -1.95
CA MET A 149 3.14 16.20 -2.56
C MET A 149 2.10 17.24 -2.19
N GLU A 150 1.08 17.35 -3.03
CA GLU A 150 -0.08 18.20 -2.86
C GLU A 150 -1.37 17.39 -3.09
N ARG A 151 -2.50 17.97 -2.69
CA ARG A 151 -3.82 17.48 -3.10
C ARG A 151 -3.95 17.63 -4.63
N PRO A 152 -4.41 16.58 -5.35
CA PRO A 152 -4.56 16.60 -6.81
C PRO A 152 -5.68 17.50 -7.31
#